data_AF-A0A8S3C1E6-F1
#
_entry.id   AF-A0A8S3C1E6-F1
#
_cell.length_a   1.000
_cell.length_b   1.000
_cell.length_c   1.000
_cell.angle_alpha   90.00
_cell.angle_beta   90.00
_cell.angle_gamma   90.00
#
_symmetry.space_group_name_H-M   'P 1'
#
loop_
_entity.id
_entity.type
_entity.pdbx_description
1 polymer ?
#
loop_
_entity_poly.entity_id
_entity_poly.type
_entity_poly.pdbx_seq_one_letter_code
_entity_poly.pdbx_strand_id
1 'polypeptide(L)'
;GKTNQQWELIYKATRDGFDANTFHSRCNNKGPTITIIQSNNNYLFGGYTAIPWASESAFKTDTTAFLFTLTNPNNLPPTKY
;
A
#
# COMPACT_ATOMS: atom_id res chain seq x y z
N GLY A 1 10.64 -0.90 -12.33
CA GLY A 1 10.60 0.52 -11.91
C GLY A 1 11.30 1.36 -12.93
N LYS A 2 11.01 2.67 -12.99
CA LYS A 2 11.79 3.59 -13.85
C LYS A 2 13.21 3.73 -13.27
N THR A 3 14.21 3.94 -14.12
CA THR A 3 15.64 3.99 -13.75
C THR A 3 16.00 5.06 -12.72
N ASN A 4 15.16 6.09 -12.53
CA ASN A 4 15.34 7.16 -11.53
C ASN A 4 14.26 7.16 -10.43
N GLN A 5 13.50 6.07 -10.28
CA GLN A 5 12.46 5.98 -9.25
C GLN A 5 13.08 5.63 -7.89
N GLN A 6 12.96 6.54 -6.93
CA GLN A 6 13.34 6.33 -5.54
C GLN A 6 12.10 5.97 -4.72
N TRP A 7 12.25 5.03 -3.79
CA TRP A 7 11.20 4.64 -2.85
C TRP A 7 11.53 5.18 -1.47
N GLU A 8 10.55 5.82 -0.85
CA GLU A 8 10.64 6.30 0.53
C GLU A 8 9.69 5.52 1.43
N LEU A 9 10.19 5.00 2.55
CA LEU A 9 9.37 4.36 3.56
C LEU A 9 8.70 5.41 4.46
N ILE A 10 7.52 5.86 4.06
CA ILE A 10 6.77 6.90 4.78
C ILE A 10 6.01 6.38 6.03
N TYR A 11 5.67 5.09 6.07
CA TYR A 11 4.93 4.46 7.18
C TYR A 11 5.29 2.98 7.33
N LYS A 12 5.41 2.52 8.58
CA LYS A 12 5.54 1.11 8.95
C LYS A 12 4.81 0.86 10.26
N ALA A 13 3.74 0.06 10.24
CA ALA A 13 2.87 -0.14 11.40
C ALA A 13 3.61 -0.60 12.67
N THR A 14 4.61 -1.48 12.55
CA THR A 14 5.42 -1.93 13.70
C THR A 14 6.37 -0.89 14.27
N ARG A 15 6.63 0.21 13.54
CA ARG A 15 7.41 1.37 13.99
C ARG A 15 6.50 2.50 14.47
N ASP A 16 5.44 2.76 13.73
CA ASP A 16 4.64 3.98 13.85
C ASP A 16 3.32 3.77 14.62
N GLY A 17 2.84 2.54 14.73
CA GLY A 17 1.51 2.22 15.28
C GLY A 17 0.56 1.68 14.20
N PHE A 18 -0.43 0.88 14.60
CA PHE A 18 -1.38 0.22 13.70
C PHE A 18 -2.68 1.00 13.48
N ASP A 19 -2.85 2.15 14.14
CA ASP A 19 -4.08 2.92 14.07
C ASP A 19 -4.18 3.73 12.76
N ALA A 20 -5.42 3.91 12.30
CA ALA A 20 -5.69 4.62 11.05
C ALA A 20 -5.26 6.10 11.11
N ASN A 21 -5.34 6.74 12.28
CA ASN A 21 -4.94 8.14 12.42
C ASN A 21 -3.43 8.31 12.19
N THR A 22 -2.60 7.41 12.70
CA THR A 22 -1.17 7.41 12.46
C THR A 22 -0.85 7.15 11.00
N PHE A 23 -1.53 6.19 10.35
CA PHE A 23 -1.41 5.99 8.91
C PHE A 23 -1.72 7.28 8.13
N HIS A 24 -2.87 7.90 8.39
CA HIS A 24 -3.29 9.13 7.71
C HIS A 24 -2.34 10.30 7.98
N SER A 25 -1.83 10.45 9.21
CA SER A 25 -0.87 11.52 9.56
C SER A 25 0.43 11.44 8.74
N ARG A 26 0.82 10.22 8.32
CA ARG A 26 2.06 9.97 7.58
C ARG A 26 1.86 9.86 6.07
N CYS A 27 0.76 9.27 5.63
CA CYS A 27 0.51 8.91 4.23
C CYS A 27 -0.35 9.92 3.46
N ASN A 28 -1.12 10.77 4.15
CA ASN A 28 -1.95 11.75 3.45
C ASN A 28 -1.10 12.69 2.59
N ASN A 29 -1.60 12.98 1.38
CA ASN A 29 -0.99 13.92 0.43
C ASN A 29 0.44 13.59 -0.03
N LYS A 30 0.93 12.35 0.16
CA LYS A 30 2.29 11.93 -0.23
C LYS A 30 2.45 11.55 -1.70
N GLY A 31 1.36 11.53 -2.47
CA GLY A 31 1.38 11.10 -3.87
C GLY A 31 1.01 9.63 -4.04
N PRO A 32 1.42 9.00 -5.17
CA PRO A 32 1.27 7.57 -5.39
C PRO A 32 1.94 6.75 -4.30
N THR A 33 1.29 5.68 -3.86
CA THR A 33 1.84 4.77 -2.84
C THR A 33 1.72 3.32 -3.26
N ILE A 34 2.68 2.52 -2.82
CA ILE A 34 2.54 1.06 -2.72
C ILE A 34 2.39 0.74 -1.25
N THR A 35 1.32 0.04 -0.89
CA THR A 35 1.10 -0.50 0.45
C THR A 35 1.46 -1.98 0.44
N ILE A 36 2.32 -2.42 1.36
CA ILE A 36 2.67 -3.83 1.56
C ILE A 36 2.14 -4.27 2.92
N ILE A 37 1.39 -5.36 2.94
CA ILE A 37 0.78 -5.95 4.12
C ILE A 37 1.36 -7.33 4.33
N GLN A 38 1.82 -7.60 5.55
CA GLN A 38 2.17 -8.94 6.02
C GLN A 38 1.08 -9.41 6.98
N SER A 39 0.42 -10.52 6.67
CA SER A 39 -0.54 -11.15 7.59
C SER A 39 0.16 -11.92 8.70
N ASN A 40 -0.61 -12.29 9.74
CA ASN A 40 -0.14 -13.17 10.81
C ASN A 40 0.33 -14.55 10.29
N ASN A 41 -0.12 -14.96 9.10
CA ASN A 41 0.27 -16.21 8.45
C ASN A 41 1.43 -16.02 7.46
N ASN A 42 2.17 -14.91 7.54
CA ASN A 42 3.31 -14.56 6.68
C ASN A 42 2.96 -14.43 5.18
N TYR A 43 1.70 -14.11 4.85
CA TYR A 43 1.32 -13.77 3.48
C TYR A 43 1.57 -12.29 3.19
N LEU A 44 2.21 -12.03 2.06
CA LEU A 44 2.57 -10.71 1.56
C LEU A 44 1.67 -10.35 0.38
N PHE A 45 0.95 -9.25 0.53
CA PHE A 45 0.03 -8.71 -0.47
C PHE A 45 -0.13 -7.21 -0.28
N GLY A 46 -0.89 -6.57 -1.15
CA GLY A 46 -1.09 -5.14 -1.04
C GLY A 46 -1.74 -4.54 -2.26
N GLY A 47 -1.50 -3.25 -2.44
CA GLY A 47 -2.02 -2.51 -3.57
C GLY A 47 -1.20 -1.27 -3.89
N TYR A 48 -1.41 -0.78 -5.10
CA TYR A 48 -0.92 0.50 -5.57
C TYR A 48 -2.10 1.43 -5.83
N THR A 49 -1.90 2.71 -5.54
CA THR A 49 -2.77 3.80 -5.97
C THR A 49 -1.89 4.99 -6.38
N ALA A 50 -2.20 5.62 -7.51
CA ALA A 50 -1.69 6.91 -7.93
C ALA A 50 -2.38 8.08 -7.20
N ILE A 51 -3.59 7.86 -6.71
CA ILE A 51 -4.35 8.87 -5.97
C ILE A 51 -3.80 8.97 -4.53
N PRO A 52 -3.42 10.18 -4.06
CA PRO A 52 -2.96 10.38 -2.69
C PRO A 52 -4.04 10.04 -1.67
N TRP A 53 -3.62 9.45 -0.54
CA TRP A 53 -4.47 9.30 0.63
C TRP A 53 -4.95 10.66 1.14
N ALA A 54 -6.17 10.69 1.65
CA ALA A 54 -6.77 11.85 2.30
C ALA A 54 -7.73 11.40 3.40
N SER A 55 -7.91 12.25 4.41
CA SER A 55 -8.93 12.05 5.46
C SER A 55 -10.26 12.65 5.02
N GLU A 56 -10.85 12.04 4.00
CA GLU A 56 -12.14 12.41 3.41
C GLU A 56 -13.12 11.24 3.55
N SER A 57 -14.40 11.54 3.78
CA SER A 57 -15.47 10.53 3.79
C SER A 57 -15.99 10.25 2.38
N ALA A 58 -15.10 10.01 1.41
CA ALA A 58 -15.43 9.79 0.01
C ALA A 58 -14.48 8.79 -0.66
N PHE A 59 -15.02 7.99 -1.58
CA PHE A 59 -14.21 7.13 -2.43
C PHE A 59 -13.58 7.92 -3.57
N LYS A 60 -12.38 7.51 -3.99
CA LYS A 60 -11.69 8.07 -5.16
C LYS A 60 -11.49 6.96 -6.19
N THR A 61 -11.70 7.30 -7.46
CA THR A 61 -11.46 6.38 -8.58
C THR A 61 -10.04 6.56 -9.10
N ASP A 62 -9.32 5.45 -9.23
CA ASP A 62 -8.01 5.40 -9.86
C ASP A 62 -7.98 4.27 -10.89
N THR A 63 -7.89 4.62 -12.16
CA THR A 63 -7.83 3.65 -13.27
C THR A 63 -6.47 2.96 -13.37
N THR A 64 -5.48 3.42 -12.62
CA THR A 64 -4.14 2.83 -12.54
C THR A 64 -3.91 2.02 -11.27
N ALA A 65 -4.86 2.05 -10.33
CA ALA A 65 -4.80 1.26 -9.11
C ALA A 65 -4.86 -0.23 -9.45
N PHE A 66 -4.16 -1.02 -8.64
CA PHE A 66 -4.15 -2.47 -8.77
C PHE A 66 -3.87 -3.12 -7.42
N LEU A 67 -4.37 -4.34 -7.25
CA LEU A 67 -4.01 -5.19 -6.12
C LEU A 67 -2.90 -6.15 -6.53
N PHE A 68 -2.16 -6.64 -5.56
CA PHE A 68 -1.17 -7.68 -5.82
C PHE A 68 -1.04 -8.65 -4.65
N THR A 69 -0.59 -9.86 -4.96
CA THR A 69 -0.07 -10.82 -3.99
C THR A 69 1.36 -11.20 -4.36
N LEU A 70 2.20 -11.41 -3.35
CA LEU A 70 3.57 -11.94 -3.47
C LEU A 70 3.66 -13.35 -2.88
N THR A 71 3.04 -13.55 -1.71
CA THR A 71 2.86 -14.88 -1.09
C THR A 71 1.40 -15.00 -0.62
N ASN A 72 0.80 -16.18 -0.81
CA ASN A 72 -0.63 -16.42 -0.56
C ASN A 72 -0.89 -17.89 -0.18
N PRO A 73 -2.03 -18.20 0.47
CA PRO A 73 -2.36 -19.57 0.89
C PRO A 73 -2.51 -20.58 -0.25
N ASN A 74 -2.72 -20.09 -1.48
CA ASN A 74 -2.96 -20.94 -2.65
C ASN A 74 -1.67 -21.24 -3.42
N ASN A 75 -0.51 -20.83 -2.92
CA ASN A 75 0.80 -20.97 -3.60
C ASN A 75 0.81 -20.43 -5.03
N LEU A 76 -0.02 -19.41 -5.32
CA LEU A 76 -0.01 -18.74 -6.61
C LEU A 76 1.28 -17.91 -6.74
N PRO A 77 1.87 -17.81 -7.95
CA PRO A 77 2.98 -16.92 -8.19
C PRO A 77 2.59 -15.46 -7.89
N PRO A 78 3.56 -14.55 -7.70
CA PRO A 78 3.29 -13.13 -7.57
C PRO A 78 2.36 -12.65 -8.70
N THR A 79 1.18 -12.18 -8.31
CA THR A 79 0.08 -11.86 -9.24
C THR A 79 -0.38 -10.43 -9.01
N LYS A 80 -0.58 -9.70 -10.10
CA LYS A 80 -1.21 -8.38 -10.13
C LYS A 80 -2.64 -8.53 -10.64
N TYR A 81 -3.59 -7.88 -9.97
CA TYR A 81 -5.02 -7.84 -10.29
C TYR A 81 -5.43 -6.42 -10.65
#